data_AF-A0A1T4X1G2-F1
#
_entry.id   AF-A0A1T4X1G2-F1
#
_cell.length_a   1.000
_cell.length_b   1.000
_cell.length_c   1.000
_cell.angle_alpha   90.00
_cell.angle_beta   90.00
_cell.angle_gamma   90.00
#
_symmetry.space_group_name_H-M   'P 1'
#
loop_
_entity.id
_entity.type
_entity.pdbx_description
1 polymer ?
#
loop_
_entity_poly.entity_id
_entity_poly.type
_entity_poly.pdbx_seq_one_letter_code
_entity_poly.pdbx_strand_id
1 'polypeptide(L)'
;MTSPDISLQQSPYVVALERIAARDRQIAELSALRATEVHDAWQLLLAEAPRDQSTAGPQWSPARVAEVEFFTEIAMLTRRTEYRARTLADTAIALVSKLPASFAVLAAGGMSEEHAAVIATHSEGLEGDALEKYDARMARLA
;
A
#
# COMPACT_ATOMS: atom_id res chain seq x y z
N MET A 1 58.32 6.14 0.44
CA MET A 1 57.35 6.95 1.19
C MET A 1 55.99 6.28 1.04
N THR A 2 55.62 5.45 2.00
CA THR A 2 54.34 4.75 2.05
C THR A 2 53.30 5.71 2.63
N SER A 3 52.34 6.13 1.81
CA SER A 3 51.17 6.87 2.28
C SER A 3 50.45 6.02 3.33
N PRO A 4 50.05 6.58 4.49
CA PRO A 4 49.25 5.84 5.44
C PRO A 4 47.90 5.57 4.77
N ASP A 5 47.59 4.29 4.61
CA ASP A 5 46.28 3.82 4.21
C ASP A 5 45.32 4.15 5.37
N ILE A 6 44.72 5.33 5.33
CA ILE A 6 43.69 5.74 6.29
C ILE A 6 42.45 4.95 5.91
N SER A 7 42.38 3.70 6.37
CA SER A 7 41.14 2.95 6.42
C SER A 7 40.19 3.72 7.34
N LEU A 8 39.35 4.58 6.74
CA LEU A 8 38.24 5.26 7.39
C LEU A 8 37.21 4.17 7.72
N GLN A 9 37.44 3.45 8.81
CA GLN A 9 36.53 2.44 9.30
C GLN A 9 35.19 3.13 9.57
N GLN A 10 34.18 2.81 8.75
CA GLN A 10 32.85 3.42 8.86
C GLN A 10 32.31 3.27 10.28
N SER A 11 31.73 4.35 10.81
CA SER A 11 31.13 4.37 12.14
C SER A 11 30.08 3.25 12.26
N PRO A 12 30.10 2.42 13.32
CA PRO A 12 29.09 1.38 13.54
C PRO A 12 27.65 1.92 13.55
N TYR A 13 27.47 3.18 13.97
CA TYR A 13 26.18 3.87 13.91
C TYR A 13 25.70 4.09 12.47
N VAL A 14 26.57 4.54 11.57
CA VAL A 14 26.22 4.75 10.15
C VAL A 14 25.85 3.42 9.50
N VAL A 15 26.61 2.36 9.77
CA VAL A 15 26.29 1.01 9.28
C VAL A 15 24.94 0.53 9.81
N ALA A 16 24.57 0.85 11.05
CA ALA A 16 23.27 0.52 11.60
C ALA A 16 22.13 1.28 10.90
N LEU A 17 22.32 2.56 10.56
CA LEU A 17 21.34 3.35 9.81
C LEU A 17 21.15 2.82 8.38
N GLU A 18 22.24 2.52 7.67
CA GLU A 18 22.19 1.94 6.32
C GLU A 18 21.45 0.60 6.31
N ARG A 19 21.64 -0.19 7.37
CA ARG A 19 20.93 -1.44 7.60
C ARG A 19 19.42 -1.21 7.79
N ILE A 20 19.01 -0.21 8.55
CA ILE A 20 17.59 0.15 8.71
C ILE A 20 17.00 0.55 7.35
N ALA A 21 17.65 1.47 6.64
CA ALA A 21 17.20 1.91 5.32
C ALA A 21 17.13 0.79 4.27
N ALA A 22 18.03 -0.20 4.35
CA ALA A 22 17.95 -1.39 3.50
C ALA A 22 16.75 -2.28 3.85
N ARG A 23 16.37 -2.36 5.13
CA ARG A 23 15.20 -3.12 5.57
C ARG A 23 13.90 -2.43 5.19
N ASP A 24 13.83 -1.11 5.33
CA ASP A 24 12.64 -0.35 4.92
C ASP A 24 12.37 -0.48 3.41
N ARG A 25 13.41 -0.54 2.58
CA ARG A 25 13.26 -0.85 1.14
C ARG A 25 12.64 -2.22 0.90
N GLN A 26 13.10 -3.24 1.60
CA GLN A 26 12.53 -4.59 1.53
C GLN A 26 11.08 -4.63 2.03
N ILE A 27 10.77 -3.87 3.09
CA ILE A 27 9.40 -3.75 3.61
C ILE A 27 8.50 -3.07 2.58
N ALA A 28 8.97 -2.01 1.91
CA ALA A 28 8.23 -1.31 0.86
C ALA A 28 7.94 -2.22 -0.34
N GLU A 29 8.93 -2.98 -0.82
CA GLU A 29 8.77 -3.98 -1.87
C GLU A 29 7.70 -5.04 -1.50
N LEU A 30 7.79 -5.60 -0.29
CA LEU A 30 6.80 -6.57 0.21
C LEU A 30 5.41 -5.95 0.39
N SER A 31 5.32 -4.68 0.79
CA SER A 31 4.06 -3.95 0.86
C SER A 31 3.44 -3.72 -0.51
N ALA A 32 4.23 -3.46 -1.55
CA ALA A 32 3.74 -3.37 -2.93
C ALA A 32 3.18 -4.71 -3.44
N LEU A 33 3.87 -5.83 -3.15
CA LEU A 33 3.38 -7.17 -3.47
C LEU A 33 2.04 -7.43 -2.77
N ARG A 34 1.96 -7.16 -1.46
CA ARG A 34 0.71 -7.28 -0.72
C ARG A 34 -0.40 -6.40 -1.29
N ALA A 35 -0.09 -5.18 -1.72
CA ALA A 35 -1.08 -4.30 -2.33
C ALA A 35 -1.67 -4.90 -3.61
N THR A 36 -0.85 -5.57 -4.41
CA THR A 36 -1.31 -6.33 -5.59
C THR A 36 -2.23 -7.47 -5.18
N GLU A 37 -1.83 -8.29 -4.21
CA GLU A 37 -2.63 -9.42 -3.71
C GLU A 37 -3.98 -8.97 -3.14
N VAL A 38 -3.99 -7.86 -2.40
CA VAL A 38 -5.23 -7.27 -1.85
C VAL A 38 -6.13 -6.76 -2.96
N HIS A 39 -5.58 -6.04 -3.95
CA HIS A 39 -6.37 -5.60 -5.10
C HIS A 39 -6.96 -6.80 -5.86
N ASP A 40 -6.18 -7.85 -6.12
CA ASP A 40 -6.64 -9.03 -6.84
C ASP A 40 -7.73 -9.78 -6.07
N ALA A 41 -7.58 -9.94 -4.75
CA ALA A 41 -8.60 -10.51 -3.89
C ALA A 41 -9.90 -9.71 -3.92
N TRP A 42 -9.81 -8.38 -3.95
CA TRP A 42 -10.98 -7.51 -4.10
C TRP A 42 -11.70 -7.74 -5.44
N GLN A 43 -10.94 -7.82 -6.55
CA GLN A 43 -11.54 -8.10 -7.87
C GLN A 43 -12.20 -9.49 -7.92
N LEU A 44 -11.59 -10.50 -7.29
CA LEU A 44 -12.15 -11.85 -7.20
C LEU A 44 -13.47 -11.85 -6.41
N LEU A 45 -13.51 -11.20 -5.25
CA LEU A 45 -14.75 -11.09 -4.46
C LEU A 45 -15.85 -10.38 -5.24
N LEU A 46 -15.53 -9.28 -5.93
CA LEU A 46 -16.52 -8.59 -6.77
C LEU A 46 -17.05 -9.50 -7.89
N ALA A 47 -16.22 -10.35 -8.46
CA ALA A 47 -16.61 -11.31 -9.49
C ALA A 47 -17.51 -12.45 -8.95
N GLU A 48 -17.36 -12.83 -7.68
CA GLU A 48 -18.24 -13.79 -7.00
C GLU A 48 -19.65 -13.24 -6.75
N ALA A 49 -19.83 -11.91 -6.83
CA ALA A 49 -21.09 -11.22 -6.65
C ALA A 49 -21.82 -11.62 -5.36
N PRO A 50 -21.20 -11.39 -4.18
CA PRO A 50 -21.71 -11.85 -2.91
C PRO A 50 -23.10 -11.27 -2.64
N ARG A 51 -23.93 -12.06 -1.96
CA ARG A 51 -25.32 -11.73 -1.67
C ARG A 51 -25.58 -11.85 -0.19
N ASP A 52 -26.43 -10.96 0.30
CA ASP A 52 -26.89 -11.01 1.67
C ASP A 52 -27.67 -12.32 1.91
N GLN A 53 -27.25 -13.08 2.92
CA GLN A 53 -27.90 -14.32 3.35
C GLN A 53 -28.72 -14.12 4.65
N SER A 54 -28.78 -12.89 5.16
CA SER A 54 -29.56 -12.57 6.36
C SER A 54 -31.04 -12.83 6.12
N THR A 55 -31.65 -13.58 7.03
CA THR A 55 -33.08 -13.88 7.02
C THR A 55 -33.91 -12.87 7.83
N ALA A 56 -33.28 -11.86 8.41
CA ALA A 56 -33.94 -10.85 9.24
C ALA A 56 -33.40 -9.43 8.97
N GLY A 57 -34.31 -8.45 8.86
CA GLY A 57 -33.98 -7.04 8.64
C GLY A 57 -33.92 -6.63 7.15
N PRO A 58 -33.57 -5.35 6.88
CA PRO A 58 -33.36 -4.87 5.51
C PRO A 58 -32.21 -5.61 4.83
N GLN A 59 -32.43 -6.01 3.58
CA GLN A 59 -31.41 -6.66 2.75
C GLN A 59 -30.30 -5.66 2.40
N TRP A 60 -29.05 -6.05 2.61
CA TRP A 60 -27.89 -5.27 2.17
C TRP A 60 -27.71 -5.36 0.66
N SER A 61 -27.20 -4.27 0.08
CA SER A 61 -26.80 -4.29 -1.32
C SER A 61 -25.58 -5.21 -1.49
N PRO A 62 -25.39 -5.84 -2.68
CA PRO A 62 -24.21 -6.65 -2.96
C PRO A 62 -22.89 -5.91 -2.68
N ALA A 63 -22.83 -4.62 -3.02
CA ALA A 63 -21.66 -3.78 -2.73
C ALA A 63 -21.38 -3.68 -1.22
N ARG A 64 -22.43 -3.54 -0.40
CA ARG A 64 -22.26 -3.47 1.05
C ARG A 64 -21.82 -4.81 1.64
N VAL A 65 -22.34 -5.92 1.12
CA VAL A 65 -21.91 -7.27 1.52
C VAL A 65 -20.43 -7.47 1.20
N ALA A 66 -20.02 -7.18 -0.04
CA ALA A 66 -18.63 -7.30 -0.47
C ALA A 66 -17.68 -6.47 0.41
N GLU A 67 -18.02 -5.22 0.72
CA GLU A 67 -17.20 -4.40 1.63
C GLU A 67 -17.04 -5.04 3.01
N VAL A 68 -18.16 -5.42 3.66
CA VAL A 68 -18.11 -5.92 5.04
C VAL A 68 -17.33 -7.22 5.12
N GLU A 69 -17.58 -8.14 4.18
CA GLU A 69 -16.87 -9.41 4.07
C GLU A 69 -15.37 -9.17 3.88
N PHE A 70 -15.00 -8.40 2.84
CA PHE A 70 -13.61 -8.16 2.50
C PHE A 70 -12.81 -7.52 3.63
N PHE A 71 -13.28 -6.40 4.19
CA PHE A 71 -12.52 -5.69 5.20
C PHE A 71 -12.42 -6.46 6.51
N THR A 72 -13.45 -7.25 6.85
CA THR A 72 -13.42 -8.12 8.04
C THR A 72 -12.40 -9.25 7.86
N GLU A 73 -12.38 -9.89 6.70
CA GLU A 73 -11.42 -10.96 6.39
C GLU A 73 -9.98 -10.42 6.38
N ILE A 74 -9.73 -9.29 5.73
CA ILE A 74 -8.42 -8.63 5.75
C ILE A 74 -8.01 -8.28 7.18
N ALA A 75 -8.92 -7.75 8.01
CA ALA A 75 -8.62 -7.45 9.41
C ALA A 75 -8.18 -8.68 10.19
N MET A 76 -8.93 -9.79 10.06
CA MET A 76 -8.64 -11.05 10.73
C MET A 76 -7.31 -11.66 10.26
N LEU A 77 -7.12 -11.81 8.95
CA LEU A 77 -5.94 -12.44 8.36
C LEU A 77 -4.66 -11.64 8.64
N THR A 78 -4.77 -10.32 8.63
CA THR A 78 -3.61 -9.42 8.82
C THR A 78 -3.43 -8.98 10.28
N ARG A 79 -4.28 -9.45 11.19
CA ARG A 79 -4.28 -9.13 12.64
C ARG A 79 -4.32 -7.62 12.92
N ARG A 80 -5.16 -6.91 12.18
CA ARG A 80 -5.35 -5.46 12.28
C ARG A 80 -6.75 -5.14 12.81
N THR A 81 -6.95 -3.93 13.32
CA THR A 81 -8.30 -3.41 13.52
C THR A 81 -9.00 -3.23 12.18
N GLU A 82 -10.32 -3.31 12.13
CA GLU A 82 -11.09 -3.11 10.90
C GLU A 82 -10.79 -1.76 10.24
N TYR A 83 -10.66 -0.69 11.03
CA TYR A 83 -10.25 0.62 10.54
C TYR A 83 -8.90 0.57 9.80
N ARG A 84 -7.90 -0.09 10.38
CA ARG A 84 -6.56 -0.21 9.76
C ARG A 84 -6.57 -1.14 8.55
N ALA A 85 -7.37 -2.19 8.57
CA ALA A 85 -7.57 -3.09 7.45
C ALA A 85 -8.21 -2.36 6.26
N ARG A 86 -9.22 -1.54 6.52
CA ARG A 86 -9.86 -0.69 5.51
C ARG A 86 -8.87 0.30 4.89
N THR A 87 -8.13 1.06 5.70
CA THR A 87 -7.09 1.96 5.17
C THR A 87 -6.05 1.23 4.32
N LEU A 88 -5.60 0.05 4.76
CA LEU A 88 -4.65 -0.77 4.00
C LEU A 88 -5.23 -1.21 2.66
N ALA A 89 -6.47 -1.69 2.65
CA ALA A 89 -7.12 -2.16 1.45
C ALA A 89 -7.49 -1.03 0.48
N ASP A 90 -8.03 0.08 0.97
CA ASP A 90 -8.31 1.26 0.15
C ASP A 90 -7.03 1.82 -0.47
N THR A 91 -5.94 1.88 0.30
CA THR A 91 -4.62 2.28 -0.20
C THR A 91 -4.13 1.32 -1.29
N ALA A 92 -4.20 0.01 -1.05
CA ALA A 92 -3.79 -1.00 -2.03
C ALA A 92 -4.57 -0.88 -3.34
N ILE A 93 -5.90 -0.76 -3.26
CA ILE A 93 -6.78 -0.60 -4.41
C ILE A 93 -6.43 0.68 -5.17
N ALA A 94 -6.26 1.81 -4.48
CA ALA A 94 -5.90 3.07 -5.12
C ALA A 94 -4.53 3.00 -5.81
N LEU A 95 -3.51 2.45 -5.15
CA LEU A 95 -2.17 2.32 -5.71
C LEU A 95 -2.17 1.48 -7.00
N VAL A 96 -2.78 0.31 -6.96
CA VAL A 96 -2.76 -0.64 -8.08
C VAL A 96 -3.63 -0.17 -9.25
N SER A 97 -4.81 0.39 -8.97
CA SER A 97 -5.79 0.71 -10.02
C SER A 97 -5.74 2.14 -10.53
N LYS A 98 -5.22 3.10 -9.74
CA LYS A 98 -5.33 4.55 -10.02
C LYS A 98 -4.01 5.32 -9.99
N LEU A 99 -3.01 4.83 -9.25
CA LEU A 99 -1.75 5.55 -9.00
C LEU A 99 -0.52 4.75 -9.43
N PRO A 100 -0.41 4.34 -10.71
CA PRO A 100 0.64 3.45 -11.18
C PRO A 100 2.05 4.02 -11.01
N ALA A 101 2.24 5.34 -11.09
CA ALA A 101 3.57 5.95 -10.91
C ALA A 101 4.01 5.87 -9.44
N SER A 102 3.12 6.20 -8.51
CA SER A 102 3.39 6.07 -7.07
C SER A 102 3.56 4.61 -6.65
N PHE A 103 2.77 3.69 -7.20
CA PHE A 103 2.94 2.25 -6.98
C PHE A 103 4.32 1.77 -7.42
N ALA A 104 4.80 2.20 -8.59
CA ALA A 104 6.12 1.83 -9.10
C ALA A 104 7.25 2.29 -8.15
N VAL A 105 7.12 3.48 -7.54
CA VAL A 105 8.11 3.98 -6.57
C VAL A 105 8.08 3.18 -5.27
N LEU A 106 6.90 2.83 -4.75
CA LEU A 106 6.77 1.92 -3.61
C LEU A 106 7.41 0.56 -3.91
N ALA A 107 7.11 -0.02 -5.08
CA ALA A 107 7.63 -1.31 -5.52
C ALA A 107 9.15 -1.31 -5.73
N ALA A 108 9.77 -0.15 -5.96
CA ALA A 108 11.21 0.02 -6.03
C ALA A 108 11.88 0.32 -4.67
N GLY A 109 11.10 0.34 -3.58
CA GLY A 109 11.56 0.73 -2.25
C GLY A 109 11.85 2.23 -2.10
N GLY A 110 11.38 3.06 -3.04
CA GLY A 110 11.63 4.51 -3.02
C GLY A 110 10.80 5.26 -1.98
N MET A 111 9.72 4.67 -1.48
CA MET A 111 8.91 5.23 -0.39
C MET A 111 8.37 4.13 0.53
N SER A 112 7.95 4.49 1.75
CA SER A 112 7.27 3.57 2.66
C SER A 112 5.78 3.44 2.33
N GLU A 113 5.13 2.40 2.87
CA GLU A 113 3.68 2.23 2.74
C GLU A 113 2.91 3.41 3.37
N GLU A 114 3.40 3.97 4.47
CA GLU A 114 2.77 5.13 5.10
C GLU A 114 2.79 6.36 4.20
N HIS A 115 3.89 6.59 3.47
CA HIS A 115 3.95 7.66 2.47
C HIS A 115 2.94 7.38 1.34
N ALA A 116 2.95 6.16 0.81
CA ALA A 116 2.02 5.75 -0.25
C ALA A 116 0.54 5.91 0.18
N ALA A 117 0.21 5.60 1.44
CA ALA A 117 -1.12 5.78 2.00
C ALA A 117 -1.55 7.25 2.06
N VAL A 118 -0.63 8.17 2.36
CA VAL A 118 -0.91 9.62 2.33
C VAL A 118 -1.19 10.08 0.89
N ILE A 119 -0.42 9.60 -0.08
CA ILE A 119 -0.66 9.89 -1.50
C ILE A 119 -2.04 9.36 -1.93
N ALA A 120 -2.35 8.11 -1.60
CA ALA A 120 -3.64 7.50 -1.92
C ALA A 120 -4.81 8.30 -1.30
N THR A 121 -4.69 8.69 -0.03
CA THR A 121 -5.71 9.49 0.67
C THR A 121 -5.93 10.84 -0.04
N HIS A 122 -4.87 11.54 -0.43
CA HIS A 122 -4.98 12.84 -1.09
C HIS A 122 -5.35 12.76 -2.58
N SER A 123 -5.33 11.56 -3.18
CA SER A 123 -5.86 11.34 -4.52
C SER A 123 -7.39 11.22 -4.56
N GLU A 124 -8.04 11.04 -3.40
CA GLU A 124 -9.48 10.83 -3.32
C GLU A 124 -10.25 12.00 -3.95
N GLY A 125 -11.16 11.68 -4.88
CA GLY A 125 -11.95 12.66 -5.63
C GLY A 125 -11.25 13.31 -6.83
N LEU A 126 -9.97 13.01 -7.07
CA LEU A 126 -9.29 13.37 -8.31
C LEU A 126 -9.61 12.36 -9.41
N GLU A 127 -9.87 12.84 -10.61
CA GLU A 127 -10.20 12.01 -11.78
C GLU A 127 -9.49 12.54 -13.04
N GLY A 128 -9.30 11.67 -14.03
CA GLY A 128 -8.69 12.01 -15.32
C GLY A 128 -7.31 12.68 -15.21
N ASP A 129 -7.09 13.73 -16.02
CA ASP A 129 -5.82 14.45 -16.11
C ASP A 129 -5.34 15.04 -14.77
N ALA A 130 -6.26 15.41 -13.86
CA ALA A 130 -5.89 15.90 -12.54
C ALA A 130 -5.25 14.80 -11.67
N LEU A 131 -5.79 13.59 -11.72
CA LEU A 131 -5.26 12.42 -11.02
C LEU A 131 -3.91 12.00 -11.61
N GLU A 132 -3.80 11.94 -12.94
CA GLU A 132 -2.54 11.57 -13.62
C GLU A 132 -1.40 12.55 -13.28
N LYS A 133 -1.69 13.86 -13.30
CA LYS A 133 -0.72 14.90 -12.90
C LYS A 133 -0.34 14.82 -11.44
N TYR A 134 -1.31 14.51 -10.58
CA TYR A 134 -1.08 14.32 -9.15
C TYR A 134 -0.13 13.14 -8.91
N ASP A 135 -0.45 11.96 -9.47
CA ASP A 135 0.34 10.74 -9.32
C ASP A 135 1.78 10.93 -9.82
N ALA A 136 1.95 11.43 -11.04
CA ALA A 136 3.26 11.67 -11.62
C ALA A 136 4.08 12.74 -10.85
N ARG A 137 3.40 13.69 -10.18
CA ARG A 137 4.09 14.66 -9.34
C ARG A 137 4.54 14.03 -8.03
N MET A 138 3.67 13.28 -7.36
CA MET A 138 4.01 12.66 -6.07
C MET A 138 5.12 11.60 -6.24
N ALA A 139 5.04 10.78 -7.29
CA ALA A 139 6.08 9.80 -7.61
C ALA A 139 7.48 10.42 -7.83
N ARG A 140 7.57 11.68 -8.29
CA ARG A 140 8.85 12.38 -8.45
C ARG A 140 9.39 13.02 -7.17
N LEU A 141 8.53 13.21 -6.18
CA LEU A 141 8.87 13.86 -4.91
C LEU A 141 9.20 12.85 -3.80
N ALA A 142 8.81 11.60 -4.00
CA ALA A 142 9.19 10.45 -3.18
C ALA A 142 10.63 10.02 -3.47
#